data_AF-A0A5E4SU63-F1
#
_entry.id   AF-A0A5E4SU63-F1
#
_cell.length_a   1.000
_cell.length_b   1.000
_cell.length_c   1.000
_cell.angle_alpha   90.00
_cell.angle_beta   90.00
_cell.angle_gamma   90.00
#
_symmetry.space_group_name_H-M   'P 1'
#
loop_
_entity.id
_entity.type
_entity.pdbx_description
1 polymer ?
#
loop_
_entity_poly.entity_id
_entity_poly.type
_entity_poly.pdbx_seq_one_letter_code
_entity_poly.pdbx_strand_id
1 'polypeptide(L)'
;MSDKRREFRQNSHRLVLANARIAGQLVWRAKSAVQRTPLLKAYDMSHPVFLESPPWPRMPEGRKGELPTYFGRGGPSLEANAGIPLFWRVLFAPEDIRFAYVIDDFDPQDQAIEIEEFLENASEEEKNAKYPYLVTTKAQALERAARRRDALIALLDERYAPIYDAFVDYVASAYGDYVLVRTSGLPDVTDATGWLTAEMERVATLDGGKPVDAGFSEEADELRRARDESAVWQTTGVGDPHAAVHPWPSKALIEVFPACAPRPRREASTAATVPAKEKHHYRDTNRLDKMLEWVAVFAFAGAFLGTWVATHSVWLSILATVVVTAICVWIMLRIRRTD
;
A
#
# COMPACT_ATOMS: atom_id res chain seq x y z
N MET A 1 22.87 9.56 -57.74
CA MET A 1 23.07 10.28 -56.45
C MET A 1 21.93 10.09 -55.43
N SER A 2 20.79 9.50 -55.80
CA SER A 2 19.63 9.29 -54.90
C SER A 2 19.73 8.02 -54.03
N ASP A 3 20.40 6.97 -54.51
CA ASP A 3 20.40 5.66 -53.83
C ASP A 3 21.27 5.61 -52.56
N LYS A 4 22.47 6.20 -52.61
CA LYS A 4 23.42 6.18 -51.47
C LYS A 4 22.92 6.92 -50.22
N ARG A 5 21.97 7.87 -50.35
CA ARG A 5 21.38 8.58 -49.20
C ARG A 5 20.28 7.75 -48.52
N ARG A 6 19.59 6.88 -49.26
CA ARG A 6 18.56 5.98 -48.71
C ARG A 6 19.21 4.86 -47.91
N GLU A 7 20.28 4.28 -48.44
CA GLU A 7 21.06 3.22 -47.80
C GLU A 7 21.74 3.70 -46.51
N PHE A 8 22.24 4.95 -46.48
CA PHE A 8 22.82 5.54 -45.27
C PHE A 8 21.78 5.79 -44.17
N ARG A 9 20.56 6.25 -44.52
CA ARG A 9 19.46 6.40 -43.54
C ARG A 9 19.00 5.06 -42.97
N GLN A 10 18.95 4.01 -43.80
CA GLN A 10 18.49 2.69 -43.38
C GLN A 10 19.50 1.97 -42.49
N ASN A 11 20.81 2.14 -42.76
CA ASN A 11 21.88 1.62 -41.91
C ASN A 11 22.01 2.39 -40.58
N SER A 12 21.74 3.70 -40.58
CA SER A 12 21.70 4.52 -39.35
C SER A 12 20.57 4.08 -38.40
N HIS A 13 19.38 3.78 -38.94
CA HIS A 13 18.24 3.34 -38.14
C HIS A 13 18.46 1.94 -37.53
N ARG A 14 19.15 1.05 -38.26
CA ARG A 14 19.50 -0.29 -37.76
C ARG A 14 20.56 -0.26 -36.67
N LEU A 15 21.55 0.65 -36.75
CA LEU A 15 22.56 0.82 -35.70
C LEU A 15 21.96 1.39 -34.40
N VAL A 16 21.01 2.33 -34.51
CA VAL A 16 20.31 2.91 -33.35
C VAL A 16 19.45 1.86 -32.64
N LEU A 17 18.74 1.01 -33.40
CA LEU A 17 17.94 -0.09 -32.85
C LEU A 17 18.79 -1.21 -32.24
N ALA A 18 19.96 -1.52 -32.83
CA ALA A 18 20.88 -2.52 -32.28
C ALA A 18 21.50 -2.04 -30.95
N ASN A 19 21.90 -0.77 -30.87
CA ASN A 19 22.47 -0.19 -29.64
C ASN A 19 21.42 -0.04 -28.53
N ALA A 20 20.17 0.29 -28.85
CA ALA A 20 19.07 0.32 -27.88
C ALA A 20 18.76 -1.07 -27.30
N ARG A 21 18.88 -2.13 -28.10
CA ARG A 21 18.62 -3.52 -27.67
C ARG A 21 19.74 -4.07 -26.79
N ILE A 22 21.00 -3.73 -27.08
CA ILE A 22 22.17 -4.09 -26.27
C ILE A 22 22.14 -3.31 -24.94
N ALA A 23 21.79 -2.02 -24.95
CA ALA A 23 21.61 -1.23 -23.73
C ALA A 23 20.47 -1.77 -22.85
N GLY A 24 19.34 -2.16 -23.46
CA GLY A 24 18.23 -2.80 -22.75
C GLY A 24 18.60 -4.15 -22.12
N GLN A 25 19.40 -4.98 -22.80
CA GLN A 25 19.88 -6.25 -22.26
C GLN A 25 20.94 -6.09 -21.16
N LEU A 26 21.78 -5.06 -21.22
CA LEU A 26 22.74 -4.73 -20.16
C LEU A 26 22.05 -4.15 -18.92
N VAL A 27 21.02 -3.31 -19.09
CA VAL A 27 20.19 -2.81 -17.97
C VAL A 27 19.37 -3.94 -17.35
N TRP A 28 18.83 -4.86 -18.16
CA TRP A 28 18.12 -6.04 -17.66
C TRP A 28 19.06 -6.98 -16.90
N ARG A 29 20.25 -7.31 -17.44
CA ARG A 29 21.24 -8.15 -16.75
C ARG A 29 21.84 -7.50 -15.50
N ALA A 30 21.98 -6.18 -15.47
CA ALA A 30 22.39 -5.45 -14.27
C ALA A 30 21.28 -5.43 -13.20
N LYS A 31 20.01 -5.36 -13.58
CA LYS A 31 18.87 -5.54 -12.66
C LYS A 31 18.77 -6.99 -12.14
N SER A 32 19.01 -7.98 -12.99
CA SER A 32 18.93 -9.41 -12.62
C SER A 32 20.11 -9.89 -11.76
N ALA A 33 21.30 -9.28 -11.90
CA ALA A 33 22.48 -9.65 -11.10
C ALA A 33 22.45 -9.07 -9.67
N VAL A 34 21.58 -8.10 -9.39
CA VAL A 34 21.39 -7.50 -8.05
C VAL A 34 20.37 -8.31 -7.20
N GLN A 35 19.70 -9.32 -7.76
CA GLN A 35 18.67 -10.12 -7.09
C GLN A 35 19.16 -11.47 -6.50
N ARG A 36 20.46 -11.61 -6.16
CA ARG A 36 20.94 -12.80 -5.44
C ARG A 36 21.49 -12.44 -4.04
N THR A 37 20.59 -12.55 -3.05
CA THR A 37 20.77 -12.74 -1.57
C THR A 37 21.26 -11.55 -0.70
N PRO A 38 20.84 -11.44 0.59
CA PRO A 38 19.65 -11.96 1.27
C PRO A 38 18.68 -10.84 1.76
N LEU A 39 17.54 -11.32 2.28
CA LEU A 39 16.39 -10.65 2.90
C LEU A 39 16.70 -9.46 3.83
N LEU A 40 15.70 -8.59 3.98
CA LEU A 40 15.60 -7.42 4.89
C LEU A 40 16.38 -6.17 4.45
N LYS A 41 15.89 -5.51 3.41
CA LYS A 41 16.16 -4.07 3.22
C LYS A 41 14.90 -3.36 2.75
N ALA A 42 14.20 -2.77 3.72
CA ALA A 42 13.27 -1.66 3.58
C ALA A 42 12.33 -1.71 2.36
N TYR A 43 11.14 -2.30 2.55
CA TYR A 43 9.95 -1.80 1.85
C TYR A 43 9.65 -0.39 2.40
N ASP A 44 10.32 0.61 1.82
CA ASP A 44 9.86 1.98 1.85
C ASP A 44 8.61 2.04 0.95
N MET A 45 7.44 2.10 1.60
CA MET A 45 6.04 2.23 1.12
C MET A 45 5.12 1.25 1.88
N SER A 46 5.07 1.34 3.22
CA SER A 46 4.14 0.54 4.03
C SER A 46 2.78 1.21 4.05
N HIS A 47 1.91 0.87 3.12
CA HIS A 47 0.53 1.31 3.25
C HIS A 47 -0.18 0.53 4.37
N PRO A 48 -1.13 1.16 5.08
CA PRO A 48 -1.85 0.50 6.15
C PRO A 48 -2.79 -0.58 5.61
N VAL A 49 -2.97 -1.62 6.40
CA VAL A 49 -4.05 -2.61 6.26
C VAL A 49 -4.96 -2.55 7.48
N PHE A 50 -6.24 -2.83 7.29
CA PHE A 50 -7.24 -2.68 8.35
C PHE A 50 -8.00 -3.99 8.56
N LEU A 51 -8.11 -4.43 9.81
CA LEU A 51 -9.01 -5.52 10.21
C LEU A 51 -10.30 -4.91 10.72
N GLU A 52 -11.38 -5.09 9.97
CA GLU A 52 -12.64 -4.38 10.17
C GLU A 52 -13.80 -5.35 10.38
N SER A 53 -14.86 -4.81 10.99
CA SER A 53 -16.13 -5.49 11.24
C SER A 53 -17.23 -4.93 10.35
N PRO A 54 -17.28 -5.27 9.05
CA PRO A 54 -18.29 -4.70 8.16
C PRO A 54 -19.67 -5.32 8.40
N PRO A 55 -20.75 -4.60 8.06
CA PRO A 55 -22.12 -5.14 8.12
C PRO A 55 -22.43 -6.15 7.00
N TRP A 56 -21.56 -6.25 5.97
CA TRP A 56 -21.74 -7.12 4.80
C TRP A 56 -20.43 -7.82 4.43
N PRO A 57 -20.47 -9.00 3.77
CA PRO A 57 -19.28 -9.76 3.40
C PRO A 57 -18.61 -9.25 2.11
N ARG A 58 -18.50 -7.93 1.95
CA ARG A 58 -17.83 -7.31 0.79
C ARG A 58 -17.25 -5.94 1.14
N MET A 59 -16.30 -5.49 0.33
CA MET A 59 -15.85 -4.11 0.31
C MET A 59 -16.97 -3.17 -0.21
N PRO A 60 -16.94 -1.87 0.16
CA PRO A 60 -17.77 -0.85 -0.48
C PRO A 60 -17.48 -0.75 -1.98
N GLU A 61 -18.49 -0.33 -2.74
CA GLU A 61 -18.43 -0.20 -4.21
C GLU A 61 -18.58 1.28 -4.64
N GLY A 62 -18.40 2.23 -3.71
CA GLY A 62 -18.52 3.65 -3.98
C GLY A 62 -19.94 4.17 -4.11
N ARG A 63 -20.94 3.46 -3.58
CA ARG A 63 -22.32 3.94 -3.64
C ARG A 63 -22.49 5.07 -2.63
N LYS A 64 -23.17 6.17 -2.99
CA LYS A 64 -23.51 7.28 -2.09
C LYS A 64 -24.10 6.78 -0.78
N GLY A 65 -23.52 7.22 0.33
CA GLY A 65 -23.95 6.87 1.68
C GLY A 65 -23.58 5.45 2.10
N GLU A 66 -22.84 4.71 1.27
CA GLU A 66 -22.34 3.38 1.61
C GLU A 66 -21.25 3.47 2.67
N LEU A 67 -20.26 4.36 2.53
CA LEU A 67 -19.14 4.46 3.48
C LEU A 67 -19.60 4.82 4.90
N PRO A 68 -20.50 5.80 5.12
CA PRO A 68 -21.05 6.06 6.45
C PRO A 68 -21.86 4.89 7.00
N THR A 69 -22.52 4.09 6.17
CA THR A 69 -23.24 2.90 6.64
C THR A 69 -22.28 1.76 6.97
N TYR A 70 -21.19 1.66 6.21
CA TYR A 70 -20.16 0.65 6.31
C TYR A 70 -19.24 0.88 7.51
N PHE A 71 -18.69 2.10 7.64
CA PHE A 71 -17.76 2.50 8.69
C PHE A 71 -18.41 3.26 9.85
N GLY A 72 -19.52 3.95 9.61
CA GLY A 72 -20.10 4.93 10.55
C GLY A 72 -20.82 4.36 11.76
N ARG A 73 -20.71 3.05 12.02
CA ARG A 73 -21.13 2.46 13.30
C ARG A 73 -20.06 2.48 14.38
N GLY A 74 -18.84 2.98 14.10
CA GLY A 74 -17.75 2.92 15.07
C GLY A 74 -17.42 1.48 15.47
N GLY A 75 -17.61 0.54 14.53
CA GLY A 75 -17.20 -0.84 14.72
C GLY A 75 -15.69 -0.92 14.96
N PRO A 76 -15.20 -1.95 15.66
CA PRO A 76 -13.78 -2.09 15.92
C PRO A 76 -13.01 -2.13 14.59
N SER A 77 -11.94 -1.34 14.53
CA SER A 77 -10.95 -1.39 13.46
C SER A 77 -9.58 -1.49 14.10
N LEU A 78 -8.79 -2.43 13.62
CA LEU A 78 -7.36 -2.53 13.94
C LEU A 78 -6.58 -2.16 12.69
N GLU A 79 -5.56 -1.32 12.85
CA GLU A 79 -4.66 -0.86 11.80
C GLU A 79 -3.30 -1.53 11.98
N ALA A 80 -2.70 -1.97 10.88
CA ALA A 80 -1.31 -2.42 10.88
C ALA A 80 -0.55 -1.78 9.72
N ASN A 81 0.70 -1.43 9.99
CA ASN A 81 1.62 -0.91 9.00
C ASN A 81 2.63 -2.01 8.62
N ALA A 82 2.97 -2.10 7.34
CA ALA A 82 3.98 -3.00 6.77
C ALA A 82 3.59 -4.48 6.55
N GLY A 83 2.31 -4.82 6.64
CA GLY A 83 1.80 -6.14 6.25
C GLY A 83 0.59 -6.60 7.09
N ILE A 84 0.03 -7.76 6.74
CA ILE A 84 -1.07 -8.37 7.51
C ILE A 84 -0.47 -9.07 8.75
N PRO A 85 -0.77 -8.64 9.98
CA PRO A 85 -0.29 -9.27 11.20
C PRO A 85 -0.58 -10.76 11.25
N LEU A 86 0.31 -11.50 11.92
CA LEU A 86 0.22 -12.95 12.01
C LEU A 86 -1.11 -13.43 12.63
N PHE A 87 -1.60 -12.74 13.67
CA PHE A 87 -2.85 -13.16 14.31
C PHE A 87 -4.07 -12.83 13.46
N TRP A 88 -3.98 -11.87 12.55
CA TRP A 88 -5.07 -11.62 11.60
C TRP A 88 -5.14 -12.74 10.58
N ARG A 89 -3.98 -13.18 10.06
CA ARG A 89 -3.90 -14.24 9.05
C ARG A 89 -4.54 -15.55 9.53
N VAL A 90 -4.43 -15.90 10.81
CA VAL A 90 -5.02 -17.15 11.33
C VAL A 90 -6.55 -17.18 11.33
N LEU A 91 -7.21 -16.04 11.13
CA LEU A 91 -8.67 -15.97 11.01
C LEU A 91 -9.18 -16.46 9.63
N PHE A 92 -8.31 -16.49 8.63
CA PHE A 92 -8.69 -16.67 7.23
C PHE A 92 -8.12 -17.95 6.62
N ALA A 93 -8.64 -18.32 5.45
CA ALA A 93 -8.17 -19.39 4.60
C ALA A 93 -8.12 -18.93 3.14
N PRO A 94 -7.48 -19.68 2.21
CA PRO A 94 -7.40 -19.29 0.80
C PRO A 94 -8.76 -19.01 0.16
N GLU A 95 -9.81 -19.72 0.60
CA GLU A 95 -11.17 -19.56 0.09
C GLU A 95 -11.86 -18.26 0.52
N ASP A 96 -11.28 -17.51 1.46
CA ASP A 96 -11.78 -16.21 1.93
C ASP A 96 -11.28 -15.04 1.09
N ILE A 97 -10.41 -15.29 0.10
CA ILE A 97 -9.93 -14.25 -0.83
C ILE A 97 -11.10 -13.84 -1.74
N ARG A 98 -11.39 -12.54 -1.74
CA ARG A 98 -12.38 -11.89 -2.60
C ARG A 98 -11.73 -10.71 -3.31
N PHE A 99 -12.45 -10.14 -4.28
CA PHE A 99 -11.93 -9.10 -5.15
C PHE A 99 -12.91 -7.94 -5.24
N ALA A 100 -12.41 -6.71 -5.13
CA ALA A 100 -13.19 -5.48 -5.23
C ALA A 100 -12.46 -4.43 -6.08
N TYR A 101 -13.20 -3.47 -6.61
CA TYR A 101 -12.63 -2.31 -7.32
C TYR A 101 -12.14 -1.26 -6.30
N VAL A 102 -11.24 -0.36 -6.71
CA VAL A 102 -10.77 0.76 -5.86
C VAL A 102 -11.84 1.83 -5.77
N ILE A 103 -12.82 1.60 -4.91
CA ILE A 103 -13.91 2.55 -4.67
C ILE A 103 -14.27 2.59 -3.17
N ASP A 104 -13.40 2.05 -2.31
CA ASP A 104 -13.64 1.85 -0.89
C ASP A 104 -13.39 3.10 -0.03
N ASP A 105 -12.63 4.06 -0.53
CA ASP A 105 -12.42 5.39 0.08
C ASP A 105 -13.24 6.50 -0.59
N PHE A 106 -14.16 6.14 -1.51
CA PHE A 106 -14.97 7.07 -2.27
C PHE A 106 -16.43 7.12 -1.78
N ASP A 107 -16.90 8.30 -1.36
CA ASP A 107 -18.29 8.53 -0.92
C ASP A 107 -18.93 9.67 -1.72
N PRO A 108 -19.53 9.37 -2.88
CA PRO A 108 -20.02 10.41 -3.75
C PRO A 108 -21.28 11.07 -3.22
N GLN A 109 -21.41 12.38 -3.42
CA GLN A 109 -22.65 13.10 -3.14
C GLN A 109 -23.66 12.92 -4.29
N ASP A 110 -23.19 12.73 -5.52
CA ASP A 110 -24.01 12.35 -6.69
C ASP A 110 -23.42 11.11 -7.43
N GLN A 111 -24.05 9.95 -7.25
CA GLN A 111 -23.46 8.62 -7.52
C GLN A 111 -22.98 8.40 -8.96
N ALA A 112 -23.71 8.93 -9.94
CA ALA A 112 -23.51 8.62 -11.36
C ALA A 112 -22.78 9.74 -12.11
N ILE A 113 -22.20 10.71 -11.40
CA ILE A 113 -21.35 11.74 -12.00
C ILE A 113 -19.94 11.56 -11.50
N GLU A 114 -19.76 11.35 -10.20
CA GLU A 114 -18.42 11.29 -9.62
C GLU A 114 -17.70 9.95 -9.90
N ILE A 115 -18.42 8.83 -10.02
CA ILE A 115 -17.82 7.54 -10.44
C ILE A 115 -17.39 7.62 -11.90
N GLU A 116 -18.23 8.19 -12.76
CA GLU A 116 -17.97 8.39 -14.18
C GLU A 116 -16.78 9.33 -14.38
N GLU A 117 -16.69 10.45 -13.66
CA GLU A 117 -15.52 11.35 -13.69
C GLU A 117 -14.22 10.66 -13.23
N PHE A 118 -14.30 9.80 -12.21
CA PHE A 118 -13.16 8.98 -11.77
C PHE A 118 -12.73 7.99 -12.86
N LEU A 119 -13.68 7.25 -13.43
CA LEU A 119 -13.44 6.28 -14.50
C LEU A 119 -13.07 6.94 -15.83
N GLU A 120 -13.41 8.19 -16.08
CA GLU A 120 -13.03 8.92 -17.30
C GLU A 120 -11.53 9.21 -17.35
N ASN A 121 -10.93 9.49 -16.18
CA ASN A 121 -9.51 9.81 -16.06
C ASN A 121 -8.64 8.57 -15.77
N ALA A 122 -9.25 7.46 -15.36
CA ALA A 122 -8.56 6.20 -15.12
C ALA A 122 -8.11 5.55 -16.45
N SER A 123 -6.94 4.93 -16.44
CA SER A 123 -6.50 4.03 -17.50
C SER A 123 -7.42 2.79 -17.58
N GLU A 124 -7.47 2.12 -18.73
CA GLU A 124 -8.22 0.87 -18.87
C GLU A 124 -7.73 -0.22 -17.90
N GLU A 125 -6.46 -0.18 -17.51
CA GLU A 125 -5.90 -1.07 -16.49
C GLU A 125 -6.50 -0.77 -15.11
N GLU A 126 -6.57 0.49 -14.70
CA GLU A 126 -7.17 0.91 -13.42
C GLU A 126 -8.68 0.63 -13.36
N LYS A 127 -9.42 0.84 -14.46
CA LYS A 127 -10.86 0.55 -14.51
C LYS A 127 -11.17 -0.94 -14.34
N ASN A 128 -10.27 -1.80 -14.82
CA ASN A 128 -10.41 -3.24 -14.75
C ASN A 128 -9.69 -3.87 -13.56
N ALA A 129 -8.92 -3.08 -12.80
CA ALA A 129 -8.15 -3.55 -11.67
C ALA A 129 -9.09 -4.01 -10.54
N LYS A 130 -8.81 -5.21 -10.01
CA LYS A 130 -9.53 -5.81 -8.89
C LYS A 130 -8.55 -6.18 -7.79
N TYR A 131 -8.80 -5.70 -6.59
CA TYR A 131 -7.89 -5.77 -5.46
C TYR A 131 -8.32 -6.91 -4.54
N PRO A 132 -7.41 -7.83 -4.19
CA PRO A 132 -7.73 -8.95 -3.33
C PRO A 132 -7.88 -8.47 -1.88
N TYR A 133 -8.99 -8.80 -1.24
CA TYR A 133 -9.23 -8.60 0.20
C TYR A 133 -9.63 -9.93 0.84
N LEU A 134 -9.51 -10.03 2.17
CA LEU A 134 -9.95 -11.21 2.91
C LEU A 134 -11.28 -10.93 3.58
N VAL A 135 -12.24 -11.83 3.48
CA VAL A 135 -13.50 -11.72 4.23
C VAL A 135 -14.04 -13.08 4.61
N THR A 136 -14.47 -13.20 5.86
CA THR A 136 -15.09 -14.43 6.38
C THR A 136 -16.12 -14.10 7.44
N THR A 137 -16.91 -15.10 7.84
CA THR A 137 -17.84 -14.92 8.96
C THR A 137 -17.09 -14.95 10.29
N LYS A 138 -17.56 -14.20 11.30
CA LYS A 138 -16.96 -14.24 12.64
C LYS A 138 -16.93 -15.66 13.21
N ALA A 139 -17.98 -16.45 12.97
CA ALA A 139 -18.03 -17.85 13.40
C ALA A 139 -16.87 -18.68 12.83
N GLN A 140 -16.63 -18.59 11.51
CA GLN A 140 -15.52 -19.30 10.86
C GLN A 140 -14.14 -18.76 11.31
N ALA A 141 -14.00 -17.45 11.46
CA ALA A 141 -12.78 -16.83 11.96
C ALA A 141 -12.39 -17.38 13.34
N LEU A 142 -13.35 -17.43 14.27
CA LEU A 142 -13.12 -17.93 15.64
C LEU A 142 -12.87 -19.43 15.67
N GLU A 143 -13.55 -20.22 14.83
CA GLU A 143 -13.30 -21.66 14.72
C GLU A 143 -11.86 -21.95 14.25
N ARG A 144 -11.39 -21.23 13.22
CA ARG A 144 -10.01 -21.35 12.73
C ARG A 144 -9.00 -20.89 13.77
N ALA A 145 -9.25 -19.78 14.44
CA ALA A 145 -8.40 -19.28 15.51
C ALA A 145 -8.23 -20.34 16.61
N ALA A 146 -9.34 -20.88 17.14
CA ALA A 146 -9.30 -21.91 18.17
C ALA A 146 -8.51 -23.15 17.73
N ARG A 147 -8.71 -23.62 16.49
CA ARG A 147 -8.02 -24.80 15.97
C ARG A 147 -6.52 -24.59 15.77
N ARG A 148 -6.09 -23.38 15.40
CA ARG A 148 -4.69 -23.06 15.06
C ARG A 148 -3.87 -22.58 16.26
N ARG A 149 -4.53 -22.26 17.37
CA ARG A 149 -3.92 -21.68 18.58
C ARG A 149 -2.68 -22.43 19.03
N ASP A 150 -2.79 -23.71 19.37
CA ASP A 150 -1.69 -24.43 20.02
C ASP A 150 -0.47 -24.59 19.10
N ALA A 151 -0.69 -24.80 17.80
CA ALA A 151 0.38 -24.86 16.81
C ALA A 151 1.09 -23.50 16.66
N LEU A 152 0.34 -22.40 16.66
CA LEU A 152 0.88 -21.05 16.58
C LEU A 152 1.68 -20.67 17.83
N ILE A 153 1.15 -20.96 19.02
CA ILE A 153 1.83 -20.67 20.28
C ILE A 153 3.10 -21.49 20.43
N ALA A 154 3.09 -22.77 20.03
CA ALA A 154 4.30 -23.59 20.01
C ALA A 154 5.39 -23.03 19.08
N LEU A 155 4.99 -22.39 17.98
CA LEU A 155 5.91 -21.74 17.04
C LEU A 155 6.48 -20.43 17.60
N LEU A 156 5.64 -19.63 18.28
CA LEU A 156 6.02 -18.28 18.75
C LEU A 156 6.60 -18.23 20.15
N ASP A 157 6.33 -19.19 21.04
CA ASP A 157 6.55 -19.19 22.50
C ASP A 157 5.30 -18.85 23.34
N GLU A 158 5.25 -19.45 24.54
CA GLU A 158 4.14 -19.34 25.49
C GLU A 158 3.84 -17.90 25.93
N ARG A 159 4.83 -17.00 25.85
CA ARG A 159 4.61 -15.56 26.12
C ARG A 159 3.52 -14.94 25.22
N TYR A 160 3.26 -15.50 24.05
CA TYR A 160 2.26 -14.99 23.12
C TYR A 160 0.83 -15.47 23.42
N ALA A 161 0.66 -16.51 24.23
CA ALA A 161 -0.66 -17.03 24.60
C ALA A 161 -1.60 -15.93 25.15
N PRO A 162 -1.22 -15.10 26.14
CA PRO A 162 -2.08 -14.03 26.63
C PRO A 162 -2.39 -12.94 25.59
N ILE A 163 -1.47 -12.66 24.65
CA ILE A 163 -1.71 -11.70 23.56
C ILE A 163 -2.74 -12.28 22.59
N TYR A 164 -2.58 -13.56 22.24
CA TYR A 164 -3.44 -14.28 21.31
C TYR A 164 -4.86 -14.40 21.86
N ASP A 165 -5.00 -14.84 23.11
CA ASP A 165 -6.29 -15.01 23.75
C ASP A 165 -7.02 -13.66 23.87
N ALA A 166 -6.32 -12.59 24.26
CA ALA A 166 -6.90 -11.24 24.29
C ALA A 166 -7.35 -10.75 22.92
N PHE A 167 -6.60 -11.06 21.85
CA PHE A 167 -6.97 -10.69 20.48
C PHE A 167 -8.20 -11.47 20.01
N VAL A 168 -8.26 -12.79 20.23
CA VAL A 168 -9.41 -13.61 19.85
C VAL A 168 -10.66 -13.20 20.63
N ASP A 169 -10.53 -12.90 21.92
CA ASP A 169 -11.62 -12.37 22.76
C ASP A 169 -12.10 -11.00 22.27
N TYR A 170 -11.18 -10.14 21.81
CA TYR A 170 -11.53 -8.86 21.21
C TYR A 170 -12.33 -9.05 19.92
N VAL A 171 -11.90 -9.94 19.02
CA VAL A 171 -12.66 -10.26 17.81
C VAL A 171 -14.03 -10.84 18.16
N ALA A 172 -14.11 -11.76 19.12
CA ALA A 172 -15.37 -12.38 19.52
C ALA A 172 -16.40 -11.38 20.05
N SER A 173 -15.94 -10.44 20.89
CA SER A 173 -16.79 -9.50 21.61
C SER A 173 -17.10 -8.22 20.83
N ALA A 174 -16.11 -7.68 20.09
CA ALA A 174 -16.25 -6.38 19.44
C ALA A 174 -16.76 -6.48 18.00
N TYR A 175 -16.41 -7.54 17.26
CA TYR A 175 -16.77 -7.66 15.84
C TYR A 175 -18.20 -8.20 15.67
N GLY A 176 -18.86 -7.76 14.61
CA GLY A 176 -20.18 -8.20 14.16
C GLY A 176 -20.14 -9.56 13.46
N ASP A 177 -20.96 -9.73 12.43
CA ASP A 177 -21.12 -11.02 11.74
C ASP A 177 -19.95 -11.36 10.81
N TYR A 178 -19.21 -10.35 10.35
CA TYR A 178 -18.13 -10.49 9.40
C TYR A 178 -16.82 -9.89 9.93
N VAL A 179 -15.72 -10.50 9.51
CA VAL A 179 -14.36 -10.01 9.73
C VAL A 179 -13.73 -9.84 8.35
N LEU A 180 -13.18 -8.66 8.08
CA LEU A 180 -12.62 -8.31 6.79
C LEU A 180 -11.24 -7.69 6.95
N VAL A 181 -10.28 -8.09 6.11
CA VAL A 181 -9.01 -7.36 5.97
C VAL A 181 -9.06 -6.52 4.71
N ARG A 182 -9.02 -5.21 4.90
CA ARG A 182 -8.90 -4.23 3.83
C ARG A 182 -7.43 -4.06 3.47
N THR A 183 -7.16 -4.25 2.20
CA THR A 183 -5.83 -4.28 1.59
C THR A 183 -5.63 -3.11 0.63
N SER A 184 -6.43 -2.04 0.73
CA SER A 184 -6.35 -0.84 -0.11
C SER A 184 -4.97 -0.17 -0.10
N GLY A 185 -4.10 -0.59 0.81
CA GLY A 185 -2.68 -0.29 0.81
C GLY A 185 -1.76 -1.17 -0.06
N LEU A 186 -2.17 -2.25 -0.71
CA LEU A 186 -1.19 -3.11 -1.39
C LEU A 186 -0.66 -2.44 -2.69
N PRO A 187 0.67 -2.29 -2.83
CA PRO A 187 1.26 -1.45 -3.89
C PRO A 187 1.24 -2.06 -5.30
N ASP A 188 0.82 -3.32 -5.49
CA ASP A 188 0.79 -3.96 -6.81
C ASP A 188 -0.27 -5.08 -6.90
N VAL A 189 -1.34 -4.83 -7.66
CA VAL A 189 -2.44 -5.79 -7.87
C VAL A 189 -2.11 -6.89 -8.86
N THR A 190 -1.11 -6.68 -9.72
CA THR A 190 -0.71 -7.72 -10.68
C THR A 190 0.07 -8.84 -10.01
N ASP A 191 0.60 -8.62 -8.80
CA ASP A 191 1.39 -9.59 -8.03
C ASP A 191 0.77 -9.96 -6.66
N ALA A 192 -0.06 -9.10 -6.05
CA ALA A 192 -0.55 -9.31 -4.68
C ALA A 192 -1.44 -10.56 -4.49
N THR A 193 -2.15 -11.02 -5.52
CA THR A 193 -3.02 -12.21 -5.42
C THR A 193 -2.21 -13.47 -5.16
N GLY A 194 -1.07 -13.63 -5.86
CA GLY A 194 -0.20 -14.80 -5.68
C GLY A 194 0.42 -14.81 -4.30
N TRP A 195 0.91 -13.66 -3.84
CA TRP A 195 1.43 -13.48 -2.49
C TRP A 195 0.38 -13.79 -1.42
N LEU A 196 -0.83 -13.18 -1.49
CA LEU A 196 -1.87 -13.37 -0.49
C LEU A 196 -2.33 -14.83 -0.43
N THR A 197 -2.47 -15.49 -1.58
CA THR A 197 -2.78 -16.92 -1.65
C THR A 197 -1.71 -17.76 -0.94
N ALA A 198 -0.43 -17.51 -1.23
CA ALA A 198 0.68 -18.22 -0.60
C ALA A 198 0.72 -17.98 0.93
N GLU A 199 0.43 -16.77 1.40
CA GLU A 199 0.33 -16.47 2.84
C GLU A 199 -0.82 -17.25 3.51
N MET A 200 -1.98 -17.33 2.87
CA MET A 200 -3.13 -18.08 3.40
C MET A 200 -2.87 -19.60 3.41
N GLU A 201 -2.22 -20.12 2.36
CA GLU A 201 -1.80 -21.53 2.29
C GLU A 201 -0.78 -21.87 3.38
N ARG A 202 0.20 -20.98 3.60
CA ARG A 202 1.20 -21.12 4.67
C ARG A 202 0.54 -21.23 6.04
N VAL A 203 -0.42 -20.34 6.34
CA VAL A 203 -1.13 -20.35 7.63
C VAL A 203 -2.05 -21.58 7.76
N ALA A 204 -2.62 -22.07 6.66
CA ALA A 204 -3.41 -23.30 6.66
C ALA A 204 -2.60 -24.56 7.02
N THR A 205 -1.26 -24.53 6.94
CA THR A 205 -0.42 -25.64 7.42
C THR A 205 -0.56 -25.91 8.92
N LEU A 206 -0.93 -24.88 9.70
CA LEU A 206 -1.19 -24.97 11.14
C LEU A 206 -2.40 -25.86 11.46
N ASP A 207 -3.36 -26.01 10.54
CA ASP A 207 -4.55 -26.84 10.75
C ASP A 207 -4.22 -28.34 10.84
N GLY A 208 -3.10 -28.77 10.25
CA GLY A 208 -2.75 -30.19 10.07
C GLY A 208 -1.50 -30.66 10.81
N GLY A 209 -0.89 -29.81 11.65
CA GLY A 209 0.39 -30.09 12.30
C GLY A 209 1.52 -30.36 11.29
N LYS A 210 1.39 -29.84 10.07
CA LYS A 210 2.41 -30.01 9.02
C LYS A 210 3.64 -29.18 9.38
N PRO A 211 4.84 -29.60 8.95
CA PRO A 211 6.03 -28.78 9.08
C PRO A 211 5.80 -27.42 8.44
N VAL A 212 6.04 -26.39 9.23
CA VAL A 212 5.99 -24.99 8.84
C VAL A 212 7.15 -24.71 7.88
N ASP A 213 6.94 -23.86 6.87
CA ASP A 213 8.03 -23.49 5.94
C ASP A 213 9.07 -22.55 6.59
N ALA A 214 10.23 -22.43 5.94
CA ALA A 214 11.34 -21.65 6.47
C ALA A 214 11.02 -20.15 6.62
N GLY A 215 10.21 -19.57 5.73
CA GLY A 215 9.84 -18.16 5.78
C GLY A 215 8.92 -17.83 6.96
N PHE A 216 7.92 -18.68 7.24
CA PHE A 216 7.08 -18.52 8.43
C PHE A 216 7.88 -18.71 9.73
N SER A 217 8.87 -19.61 9.70
CA SER A 217 9.75 -19.85 10.85
C SER A 217 10.66 -18.65 11.13
N GLU A 218 11.18 -18.00 10.08
CA GLU A 218 11.98 -16.77 10.19
C GLU A 218 11.15 -15.61 10.78
N GLU A 219 9.92 -15.42 10.29
CA GLU A 219 8.99 -14.42 10.84
C GLU A 219 8.65 -14.70 12.32
N ALA A 220 8.39 -15.96 12.67
CA ALA A 220 8.15 -16.33 14.06
C ALA A 220 9.38 -16.05 14.96
N ASP A 221 10.57 -16.32 14.47
CA ASP A 221 11.83 -16.04 15.16
C ASP A 221 12.10 -14.54 15.32
N GLU A 222 11.71 -13.70 14.36
CA GLU A 222 11.74 -12.24 14.50
C GLU A 222 10.78 -11.76 15.58
N LEU A 223 9.54 -12.25 15.57
CA LEU A 223 8.55 -11.97 16.60
C LEU A 223 9.08 -12.37 17.98
N ARG A 224 9.65 -13.57 18.13
CA ARG A 224 10.26 -14.03 19.39
C ARG A 224 11.30 -13.07 19.97
N ARG A 225 12.02 -12.34 19.12
CA ARG A 225 13.02 -11.35 19.54
C ARG A 225 12.43 -9.96 19.77
N ALA A 226 11.18 -9.72 19.36
CA ALA A 226 10.50 -8.46 19.56
C ALA A 226 10.32 -8.16 21.06
N ARG A 227 10.41 -6.87 21.40
CA ARG A 227 10.08 -6.35 22.73
C ARG A 227 8.56 -6.40 22.95
N ASP A 228 8.12 -6.46 24.19
CA ASP A 228 6.71 -6.60 24.58
C ASP A 228 5.74 -5.66 23.84
N GLU A 229 6.03 -4.36 23.79
CA GLU A 229 5.22 -3.38 23.05
C GLU A 229 5.11 -3.76 21.57
N SER A 230 6.25 -4.04 20.94
CA SER A 230 6.31 -4.44 19.53
C SER A 230 5.66 -5.80 19.28
N ALA A 231 5.73 -6.74 20.23
CA ALA A 231 5.12 -8.05 20.14
C ALA A 231 3.59 -7.94 20.03
N VAL A 232 2.96 -7.08 20.85
CA VAL A 232 1.53 -6.81 20.76
C VAL A 232 1.19 -6.15 19.42
N TRP A 233 1.87 -5.05 19.07
CA TRP A 233 1.52 -4.27 17.87
C TRP A 233 1.78 -5.01 16.55
N GLN A 234 2.87 -5.76 16.44
CA GLN A 234 3.20 -6.50 15.21
C GLN A 234 2.30 -7.72 14.99
N THR A 235 1.72 -8.29 16.06
CA THR A 235 0.84 -9.47 15.94
C THR A 235 -0.63 -9.12 15.85
N THR A 236 -1.06 -8.01 16.46
CA THR A 236 -2.49 -7.65 16.59
C THR A 236 -2.88 -6.34 15.91
N GLY A 237 -1.91 -5.50 15.52
CA GLY A 237 -2.17 -4.15 15.06
C GLY A 237 -2.62 -3.20 16.19
N VAL A 238 -2.90 -1.95 15.82
CA VAL A 238 -3.25 -0.85 16.71
C VAL A 238 -4.74 -0.55 16.58
N GLY A 239 -5.43 -0.35 17.70
CA GLY A 239 -6.85 0.03 17.73
C GLY A 239 -7.05 1.34 18.48
N ASP A 240 -8.31 1.76 18.66
CA ASP A 240 -8.64 2.94 19.45
C ASP A 240 -8.58 2.61 20.96
N PRO A 241 -7.59 3.14 21.71
CA PRO A 241 -7.50 2.90 23.14
C PRO A 241 -8.56 3.66 23.96
N HIS A 242 -9.28 4.59 23.33
CA HIS A 242 -10.29 5.44 23.94
C HIS A 242 -11.71 5.09 23.51
N ALA A 243 -11.89 3.99 22.77
CA ALA A 243 -13.21 3.52 22.37
C ALA A 243 -14.09 3.29 23.61
N ALA A 244 -15.31 3.83 23.57
CA ALA A 244 -16.26 3.71 24.68
C ALA A 244 -16.71 2.25 24.92
N VAL A 245 -16.71 1.45 23.85
CA VAL A 245 -17.11 0.04 23.84
C VAL A 245 -15.97 -0.74 23.18
N HIS A 246 -15.36 -1.66 23.93
CA HIS A 246 -14.18 -2.44 23.55
C HIS A 246 -12.94 -1.60 23.15
N PRO A 247 -12.24 -0.96 24.11
CA PRO A 247 -10.94 -0.36 23.83
C PRO A 247 -9.89 -1.43 23.50
N TRP A 248 -9.01 -1.12 22.56
CA TRP A 248 -7.84 -1.95 22.25
C TRP A 248 -6.55 -1.14 22.44
N PRO A 249 -5.55 -1.65 23.17
CA PRO A 249 -5.50 -2.93 23.90
C PRO A 249 -6.48 -3.00 25.07
N SER A 250 -6.90 -4.21 25.44
CA SER A 250 -7.76 -4.42 26.61
C SER A 250 -7.01 -4.14 27.92
N LYS A 251 -7.74 -3.80 28.99
CA LYS A 251 -7.15 -3.57 30.32
C LYS A 251 -6.35 -4.78 30.83
N ALA A 252 -6.90 -5.98 30.67
CA ALA A 252 -6.24 -7.22 31.05
C ALA A 252 -4.93 -7.43 30.27
N LEU A 253 -4.92 -7.10 28.98
CA LEU A 253 -3.70 -7.20 28.17
C LEU A 253 -2.63 -6.19 28.64
N ILE A 254 -3.04 -4.97 29.01
CA ILE A 254 -2.14 -3.94 29.55
C ILE A 254 -1.55 -4.35 30.91
N GLU A 255 -2.32 -5.04 31.76
CA GLU A 255 -1.81 -5.54 33.05
C GLU A 255 -0.68 -6.56 32.87
N VAL A 256 -0.76 -7.40 31.84
CA VAL A 256 0.28 -8.40 31.51
C VAL A 256 1.42 -7.77 30.71
N PHE A 257 1.11 -6.83 29.81
CA PHE A 257 2.09 -6.13 28.96
C PHE A 257 2.01 -4.61 29.16
N PRO A 258 2.53 -4.06 30.26
CA PRO A 258 2.43 -2.62 30.54
C PRO A 258 3.04 -1.72 29.46
N ALA A 259 3.97 -2.25 28.67
CA ALA A 259 4.61 -1.51 27.58
C ALA A 259 3.66 -1.19 26.40
N CYS A 260 2.54 -1.92 26.26
CA CYS A 260 1.51 -1.60 25.25
C CYS A 260 0.46 -0.60 25.76
N ALA A 261 0.58 -0.12 27.00
CA ALA A 261 -0.33 0.87 27.54
C ALA A 261 -0.34 2.16 26.68
N PRO A 262 -1.51 2.75 26.43
CA PRO A 262 -1.59 4.04 25.75
C PRO A 262 -0.78 5.09 26.51
N ARG A 263 0.18 5.73 25.84
CA ARG A 263 0.98 6.77 26.48
C ARG A 263 0.10 8.00 26.73
N PRO A 264 0.16 8.61 27.93
CA PRO A 264 -0.56 9.84 28.19
C PRO A 264 -0.12 10.89 27.17
N ARG A 265 -1.09 11.46 26.44
CA ARG A 265 -0.85 12.55 25.50
C ARG A 265 -0.25 13.69 26.29
N ARG A 266 1.07 13.88 26.16
CA ARG A 266 1.76 15.04 26.74
C ARG A 266 1.08 16.26 26.13
N GLU A 267 0.40 17.07 26.95
CA GLU A 267 -0.22 18.31 26.51
C GLU A 267 0.88 19.14 25.84
N ALA A 268 0.88 19.14 24.51
CA ALA A 268 1.73 20.01 23.73
C ALA A 268 1.13 21.41 23.90
N SER A 269 1.69 22.15 24.84
CA SER A 269 1.56 23.60 24.93
C SER A 269 1.97 24.23 23.61
N THR A 270 1.00 24.46 22.74
CA THR A 270 0.78 25.66 21.92
C THR A 270 -0.35 25.33 20.95
N ALA A 271 -1.21 26.31 20.72
CA ALA A 271 -2.29 26.26 19.75
C ALA A 271 -1.75 25.88 18.36
N ALA A 272 -1.76 24.58 18.06
CA ALA A 272 -1.85 24.05 16.71
C ALA A 272 -3.26 23.50 16.60
N THR A 273 -4.12 24.28 15.95
CA THR A 273 -5.41 23.86 15.42
C THR A 273 -5.32 22.40 15.00
N VAL A 274 -6.11 21.55 15.66
CA VAL A 274 -6.38 20.18 15.17
C VAL A 274 -6.71 20.32 13.69
N PRO A 275 -5.93 19.79 12.73
CA PRO A 275 -6.47 19.66 11.39
C PRO A 275 -7.64 18.71 11.56
N ALA A 276 -8.86 19.25 11.42
CA ALA A 276 -10.04 18.44 11.23
C ALA A 276 -9.66 17.36 10.21
N LYS A 277 -9.94 16.08 10.54
CA LYS A 277 -9.91 14.92 9.65
C LYS A 277 -9.43 15.33 8.27
N GLU A 278 -8.18 15.05 7.93
CA GLU A 278 -7.78 15.04 6.53
C GLU A 278 -8.74 14.08 5.84
N LYS A 279 -9.82 14.65 5.30
CA LYS A 279 -10.45 14.12 4.11
C LYS A 279 -9.26 13.89 3.21
N HIS A 280 -9.09 12.67 2.73
CA HIS A 280 -8.24 12.42 1.59
C HIS A 280 -8.78 13.31 0.47
N HIS A 281 -8.32 14.55 0.43
CA HIS A 281 -8.28 15.34 -0.77
C HIS A 281 -7.33 14.54 -1.64
N TYR A 282 -7.92 13.66 -2.45
CA TYR A 282 -7.28 13.22 -3.68
C TYR A 282 -6.70 14.48 -4.27
N ARG A 283 -5.37 14.51 -4.31
CA ARG A 283 -4.51 15.61 -4.68
C ARG A 283 -5.23 16.46 -5.70
N ASP A 284 -5.81 17.57 -5.23
CA ASP A 284 -6.40 18.58 -6.09
C ASP A 284 -5.22 19.01 -6.93
N THR A 285 -5.16 18.48 -8.16
CA THR A 285 -3.97 18.60 -8.99
C THR A 285 -4.04 20.02 -9.47
N ASN A 286 -3.44 20.86 -8.64
CA ASN A 286 -3.70 22.28 -8.57
C ASN A 286 -3.53 22.82 -9.98
N ARG A 287 -4.44 23.68 -10.45
CA ARG A 287 -4.37 24.34 -11.76
C ARG A 287 -2.97 24.88 -12.08
N LEU A 288 -2.20 25.22 -11.05
CA LEU A 288 -0.80 25.63 -11.08
C LEU A 288 0.16 24.56 -11.61
N ASP A 289 0.01 23.28 -11.26
CA ASP A 289 0.89 22.20 -11.73
C ASP A 289 0.67 21.91 -13.23
N LYS A 290 -0.60 21.87 -13.67
CA LYS A 290 -0.93 21.80 -15.11
C LYS A 290 -0.42 23.05 -15.85
N MET A 291 -0.56 24.24 -15.26
CA MET A 291 -0.06 25.47 -15.89
C MET A 291 1.48 25.49 -15.98
N LEU A 292 2.19 24.99 -14.96
CA LEU A 292 3.66 24.83 -14.95
C LEU A 292 4.12 23.81 -16.00
N GLU A 293 3.38 22.71 -16.15
CA GLU A 293 3.65 21.70 -17.18
C GLU A 293 3.50 22.29 -18.59
N TRP A 294 2.43 23.05 -18.85
CA TRP A 294 2.26 23.76 -20.12
C TRP A 294 3.32 24.85 -20.33
N VAL A 295 3.70 25.61 -19.30
CA VAL A 295 4.76 26.62 -19.39
C VAL A 295 6.10 25.97 -19.74
N ALA A 296 6.43 24.81 -19.16
CA ALA A 296 7.62 24.06 -19.50
C ALA A 296 7.60 23.59 -20.96
N VAL A 297 6.47 23.03 -21.42
CA VAL A 297 6.29 22.61 -22.82
C VAL A 297 6.48 23.78 -23.79
N PHE A 298 5.87 24.95 -23.51
CA PHE A 298 6.04 26.13 -24.35
C PHE A 298 7.45 26.71 -24.29
N ALA A 299 8.13 26.66 -23.14
CA ALA A 299 9.51 27.11 -23.02
C ALA A 299 10.47 26.21 -23.83
N PHE A 300 10.30 24.89 -23.77
CA PHE A 300 11.12 23.95 -24.54
C PHE A 300 10.83 24.02 -26.04
N ALA A 301 9.56 24.08 -26.43
CA ALA A 301 9.17 24.23 -27.83
C ALA A 301 9.66 25.59 -28.38
N GLY A 302 9.50 26.67 -27.62
CA GLY A 302 9.95 28.02 -27.99
C GLY A 302 11.47 28.13 -28.11
N ALA A 303 12.22 27.56 -27.17
CA ALA A 303 13.68 27.53 -27.25
C ALA A 303 14.16 26.72 -28.46
N PHE A 304 13.55 25.57 -28.73
CA PHE A 304 13.94 24.73 -29.85
C PHE A 304 13.59 25.37 -31.20
N LEU A 305 12.33 25.79 -31.41
CA LEU A 305 11.88 26.41 -32.66
C LEU A 305 12.52 27.78 -32.88
N GLY A 306 12.65 28.62 -31.86
CA GLY A 306 13.27 29.94 -31.97
C GLY A 306 14.75 29.84 -32.37
N THR A 307 15.49 28.94 -31.73
CA THR A 307 16.91 28.73 -32.05
C THR A 307 17.07 28.10 -33.43
N TRP A 308 16.17 27.20 -33.83
CA TRP A 308 16.18 26.59 -35.15
C TRP A 308 15.86 27.59 -36.26
N VAL A 309 14.85 28.44 -36.10
CA VAL A 309 14.52 29.49 -37.09
C VAL A 309 15.68 30.49 -37.24
N ALA A 310 16.33 30.87 -36.14
CA ALA A 310 17.42 31.85 -36.17
C ALA A 310 18.73 31.29 -36.74
N THR A 311 19.04 30.01 -36.50
CA THR A 311 20.37 29.44 -36.81
C THR A 311 20.34 28.33 -37.86
N HIS A 312 19.16 27.81 -38.20
CA HIS A 312 18.94 26.62 -39.03
C HIS A 312 19.73 25.37 -38.58
N SER A 313 20.22 25.37 -37.34
CA SER A 313 21.08 24.32 -36.80
C SER A 313 20.36 23.53 -35.72
N VAL A 314 20.15 22.25 -36.01
CA VAL A 314 19.53 21.30 -35.08
C VAL A 314 20.40 21.10 -33.84
N TRP A 315 21.73 21.10 -34.00
CA TRP A 315 22.67 20.93 -32.89
C TRP A 315 22.64 22.10 -31.89
N LEU A 316 22.55 23.34 -32.39
CA LEU A 316 22.44 24.52 -31.52
C LEU A 316 21.09 24.57 -30.80
N SER A 317 20.04 24.07 -31.45
CA SER A 317 18.69 23.99 -30.86
C SER A 317 18.63 22.96 -29.72
N ILE A 318 19.27 21.80 -29.90
CA ILE A 318 19.43 20.79 -28.84
C ILE A 318 20.22 21.37 -27.66
N LEU A 319 21.36 22.03 -27.94
CA LEU A 319 22.19 22.63 -26.90
C LEU A 319 21.43 23.70 -26.09
N ALA A 320 20.66 24.57 -26.77
CA ALA A 320 19.84 25.59 -26.13
C ALA A 320 18.77 24.97 -25.21
N THR A 321 18.14 23.87 -25.64
CA THR A 321 17.13 23.15 -24.86
C THR A 321 17.74 22.57 -23.58
N VAL A 322 18.93 21.97 -23.67
CA VAL A 322 19.68 21.42 -22.52
C VAL A 322 20.04 22.52 -21.50
N VAL A 323 20.45 23.70 -21.98
CA VAL A 323 20.76 24.85 -21.11
C VAL A 323 19.52 25.33 -20.36
N VAL A 324 18.36 25.41 -21.05
CA VAL A 324 17.08 25.79 -20.41
C VAL A 324 16.68 24.76 -19.35
N THR A 325 16.82 23.45 -19.63
CA THR A 325 16.55 22.39 -18.64
C THR A 325 17.44 22.54 -17.40
N ALA A 326 18.73 22.80 -17.58
CA ALA A 326 19.68 22.96 -16.47
C ALA A 326 19.32 24.16 -15.57
N ILE A 327 18.86 25.27 -16.17
CA ILE A 327 18.41 26.46 -15.43
C ILE A 327 17.13 26.15 -14.65
N CYS A 328 16.15 25.48 -15.25
CA CYS A 328 14.91 25.09 -14.57
C CYS A 328 15.18 24.17 -13.35
N VAL A 329 16.04 23.15 -13.52
CA VAL A 329 16.43 22.25 -12.44
C VAL A 329 17.15 23.00 -11.32
N TRP A 330 18.05 23.94 -11.66
CA TRP A 330 18.75 24.74 -10.67
C TRP A 330 17.80 25.64 -9.87
N ILE A 331 16.82 26.27 -10.51
CA ILE A 331 15.80 27.10 -9.83
C ILE A 331 14.97 26.25 -8.86
N MET A 332 14.52 25.06 -9.29
CA MET A 332 13.76 24.15 -8.42
C MET A 332 14.57 23.69 -7.20
N LEU A 333 15.85 23.37 -7.39
CA LEU A 333 16.74 22.98 -6.30
C LEU A 333 17.05 24.13 -5.34
N ARG A 334 17.02 25.38 -5.82
CA ARG A 334 17.25 26.57 -4.99
C ARG A 334 16.05 26.89 -4.11
N ILE A 335 14.82 26.76 -4.65
CA ILE A 335 13.58 27.00 -3.90
C ILE A 335 13.43 25.97 -2.77
N ARG A 336 13.79 24.70 -3.01
CA ARG A 336 13.78 23.62 -1.99
C ARG A 336 14.79 23.75 -0.84
N ARG A 337 15.73 24.70 -0.89
CA ARG A 337 16.73 24.93 0.17
C ARG A 337 16.38 26.10 1.08
N THR A 338 15.34 26.87 0.74
CA THR A 338 14.90 28.06 1.49
C THR A 338 13.65 27.81 2.32
N ASP A 339 13.01 26.64 2.16
CA ASP A 339 12.04 26.03 3.07
C ASP A 339 12.76 24.98 3.91
#